data_AF-A0A6B0I1C5-F1
#
_entry.id   AF-A0A6B0I1C5-F1
#
_cell.length_a   1.000
_cell.length_b   1.000
_cell.length_c   1.000
_cell.angle_alpha   90.00
_cell.angle_beta   90.00
_cell.angle_gamma   90.00
#
_symmetry.space_group_name_H-M   'P 1'
#
loop_
_entity.id
_entity.type
_entity.pdbx_description
1 polymer ?
#
loop_
_entity_poly.entity_id
_entity_poly.type
_entity_poly.pdbx_seq_one_letter_code
_entity_poly.pdbx_strand_id
1 'polypeptide(L)'
;MARNHLNLVAQSTKKEIELSPRFRGFQKGFSLPGVEFGVDARWAGACAVGFLMDGTRHLDILPSVSEAQLVAGLLGAPIVGAGDIRILASERVEGSYNSAVEWGRVRLGEKALRDVLSWWGL
;
A
#
# COMPACT_ATOMS: atom_id res chain seq x y z
N MET A 1 27.71 -44.00 -1.70
CA MET A 1 27.79 -43.33 -0.38
C MET A 1 28.05 -41.85 -0.66
N ALA A 2 27.06 -40.96 -0.52
CA ALA A 2 26.86 -40.06 0.64
C ALA A 2 28.11 -39.18 0.92
N ARG A 3 28.11 -37.85 1.05
CA ARG A 3 27.12 -36.79 1.28
C ARG A 3 27.84 -35.43 1.11
N ASN A 4 27.15 -34.44 0.53
CA ASN A 4 26.99 -33.03 0.95
C ASN A 4 28.10 -32.31 1.76
N HIS A 5 28.39 -31.04 1.42
CA HIS A 5 27.81 -29.90 2.15
C HIS A 5 28.14 -28.52 1.52
N LEU A 6 27.06 -27.88 1.06
CA LEU A 6 26.70 -26.46 1.20
C LEU A 6 27.53 -25.39 0.48
N ASN A 7 27.14 -25.13 -0.77
CA ASN A 7 27.23 -23.81 -1.37
C ASN A 7 26.31 -22.83 -0.61
N LEU A 8 26.89 -21.85 0.06
CA LEU A 8 26.19 -20.72 0.64
C LEU A 8 25.75 -19.78 -0.49
N VAL A 9 24.67 -20.15 -1.19
CA VAL A 9 24.02 -19.25 -2.14
C VAL A 9 23.06 -18.39 -1.34
N ALA A 10 23.50 -17.17 -1.00
CA ALA A 10 22.60 -16.08 -0.65
C ALA A 10 21.82 -15.66 -1.90
N GLN A 11 20.86 -16.51 -2.32
CA GLN A 11 19.88 -16.16 -3.34
C GLN A 11 18.80 -15.34 -2.66
N SER A 12 18.85 -14.04 -2.92
CA SER A 12 17.77 -13.07 -2.70
C SER A 12 16.41 -13.72 -2.97
N THR A 13 15.67 -14.00 -1.90
CA THR A 13 14.24 -14.30 -1.97
C THR A 13 13.45 -12.99 -1.82
N LYS A 14 13.81 -11.98 -2.62
CA LYS A 14 12.81 -11.01 -3.06
C LYS A 14 12.11 -11.66 -4.22
N LYS A 15 11.12 -12.50 -3.91
CA LYS A 15 10.08 -12.85 -4.88
C LYS A 15 9.41 -11.52 -5.18
N GLU A 16 9.88 -10.82 -6.22
CA GLU A 16 9.13 -9.73 -6.82
C GLU A 16 7.80 -10.35 -7.18
N ILE A 17 6.80 -10.12 -6.32
CA ILE A 17 5.40 -10.34 -6.68
C ILE A 17 5.28 -9.55 -7.97
N GLU A 18 5.05 -10.25 -9.07
CA GLU A 18 4.99 -9.60 -10.37
C GLU A 18 3.70 -8.79 -10.39
N LEU A 19 3.78 -7.55 -9.88
CA LEU A 19 2.60 -6.74 -9.64
C LEU A 19 1.90 -6.55 -10.99
N SER A 20 0.58 -6.61 -11.04
CA SER A 20 -0.10 -6.45 -12.33
C SER A 20 0.27 -5.12 -12.98
N PRO A 21 0.16 -4.98 -14.31
CA PRO A 21 0.39 -3.71 -14.99
C PRO A 21 -0.44 -2.55 -14.40
N ARG A 22 -1.64 -2.83 -13.89
CA ARG A 22 -2.51 -1.86 -13.23
C ARG A 22 -1.88 -1.35 -11.92
N PHE A 23 -1.29 -2.23 -11.12
CA PHE A 23 -0.62 -1.88 -9.88
C PHE A 23 0.85 -1.41 -10.07
N ARG A 24 1.51 -1.79 -11.17
CA ARG A 24 2.83 -1.24 -11.55
C ARG A 24 2.74 0.21 -12.02
N GLY A 25 1.68 0.57 -12.77
CA GLY A 25 1.39 1.96 -13.12
C GLY A 25 1.17 2.85 -11.88
N PHE A 26 0.75 2.22 -10.78
CA PHE A 26 0.50 2.85 -9.50
C PHE A 26 1.80 3.11 -8.67
N GLN A 27 2.82 2.24 -8.75
CA GLN A 27 4.08 2.41 -8.00
C GLN A 27 5.13 3.30 -8.71
N LYS A 28 5.14 3.37 -10.04
CA LYS A 28 6.14 4.14 -10.80
C LYS A 28 5.76 5.62 -10.88
N GLY A 29 5.84 6.35 -9.77
CA GLY A 29 5.98 7.81 -9.75
C GLY A 29 4.96 8.65 -10.53
N PHE A 30 3.79 8.12 -10.86
CA PHE A 30 2.78 8.81 -11.66
C PHE A 30 1.53 9.02 -10.82
N SER A 31 1.06 10.28 -10.84
CA SER A 31 -0.19 10.76 -10.25
C SER A 31 -1.26 9.67 -10.25
N LEU A 32 -1.67 9.25 -9.06
CA LEU A 32 -2.83 8.37 -8.93
C LEU A 32 -4.06 9.20 -9.26
N PRO A 33 -4.86 8.83 -10.27
CA PRO A 33 -6.05 9.59 -10.61
C PRO A 33 -6.96 9.72 -9.39
N GLY A 34 -7.29 10.96 -9.01
CA GLY A 34 -8.16 11.23 -7.85
C GLY A 34 -7.49 11.17 -6.48
N VAL A 35 -6.14 11.07 -6.41
CA VAL A 35 -5.39 11.19 -5.15
C VAL A 35 -4.58 12.48 -5.14
N GLU A 36 -4.74 13.27 -4.08
CA GLU A 36 -3.93 14.45 -3.86
C GLU A 36 -2.67 14.10 -3.05
N PHE A 37 -1.50 14.50 -3.55
CA PHE A 37 -0.23 14.31 -2.86
C PHE A 37 0.24 15.63 -2.24
N GLY A 38 0.24 15.69 -0.91
CA GLY A 38 0.83 16.76 -0.11
C GLY A 38 2.21 16.41 0.46
N VAL A 39 2.85 15.36 -0.06
CA VAL A 39 4.23 14.96 0.28
C VAL A 39 5.14 15.22 -0.90
N ASP A 40 6.34 15.74 -0.63
CA ASP A 40 7.36 15.93 -1.67
C ASP A 40 8.10 14.60 -1.97
N ALA A 41 8.77 14.53 -3.13
CA ALA A 41 9.47 13.33 -3.59
C ALA A 41 10.70 12.94 -2.74
N ARG A 42 11.16 13.82 -1.84
CA ARG A 42 12.28 13.64 -0.91
C ARG A 42 11.80 13.29 0.50
N TRP A 43 10.50 13.29 0.77
CA TRP A 43 9.94 12.90 2.06
C TRP A 43 10.27 11.42 2.36
N ALA A 44 10.87 11.18 3.51
CA ALA A 44 11.33 9.85 3.94
C ALA A 44 10.67 9.38 5.26
N GLY A 45 9.57 10.01 5.67
CA GLY A 45 8.88 9.74 6.93
C GLY A 45 7.52 9.05 6.77
N ALA A 46 6.85 8.89 7.90
CA ALA A 46 5.47 8.43 7.93
C ALA A 46 4.54 9.37 7.15
N CYS A 47 3.42 8.83 6.69
CA CYS A 47 2.44 9.55 5.90
C CYS A 47 1.05 9.29 6.45
N ALA A 48 0.23 10.34 6.50
CA ALA A 48 -1.19 10.19 6.78
C ALA A 48 -1.96 10.06 5.46
N VAL A 49 -2.82 9.07 5.37
CA VAL A 49 -3.76 8.87 4.26
C VAL A 49 -5.15 9.30 4.73
N GLY A 50 -5.64 10.41 4.19
CA GLY A 50 -7.00 10.89 4.39
C GLY A 50 -7.92 10.38 3.29
N PHE A 51 -9.14 9.96 3.61
CA PHE A 51 -10.11 9.50 2.62
C PHE A 51 -11.54 9.60 3.16
N LEU A 52 -12.52 9.62 2.27
CA LEU A 52 -13.95 9.50 2.57
C LEU A 52 -14.42 8.10 2.19
N MET A 53 -15.07 7.40 3.11
CA MET A 53 -15.68 6.08 2.87
C MET A 53 -16.96 5.99 3.68
N ASP A 54 -18.05 5.53 3.07
CA ASP A 54 -19.37 5.43 3.70
C ASP A 54 -19.83 6.74 4.40
N GLY A 55 -19.51 7.89 3.78
CA GLY A 55 -19.82 9.21 4.33
C GLY A 55 -18.97 9.64 5.54
N THR A 56 -18.03 8.82 5.99
CA THR A 56 -17.14 9.09 7.13
C THR A 56 -15.75 9.49 6.65
N ARG A 57 -15.21 10.57 7.21
CA ARG A 57 -13.83 10.99 6.97
C ARG A 57 -12.88 10.15 7.85
N HIS A 58 -11.92 9.51 7.20
CA HIS A 58 -10.86 8.74 7.86
C HIS A 58 -9.50 9.41 7.64
N LEU A 59 -8.60 9.16 8.59
CA LEU A 59 -7.21 9.55 8.54
C LEU A 59 -6.39 8.45 9.20
N ASP A 60 -5.62 7.72 8.40
CA ASP A 60 -4.82 6.58 8.86
C ASP A 60 -3.33 6.84 8.60
N ILE A 61 -2.45 6.40 9.49
CA ILE A 61 -1.01 6.65 9.40
C ILE A 61 -0.29 5.39 8.92
N LEU A 62 0.59 5.58 7.92
CA LEU A 62 1.43 4.55 7.32
C LEU A 62 2.91 4.93 7.52
N PRO A 63 3.82 3.95 7.62
CA PRO A 63 5.18 4.18 8.07
C PRO A 63 6.07 4.81 6.99
N SER A 64 5.59 4.86 5.74
CA SER A 64 6.34 5.44 4.61
C SER A 64 5.41 5.93 3.50
N VAL A 65 5.96 6.75 2.59
CA VAL A 65 5.30 7.16 1.34
C VAL A 65 4.86 5.95 0.53
N SER A 66 5.72 4.93 0.41
CA SER A 66 5.42 3.74 -0.38
C SER A 66 4.19 3.01 0.18
N GLU A 67 4.11 2.81 1.49
CA GLU A 67 2.95 2.17 2.12
C GLU A 67 1.67 3.02 1.98
N ALA A 68 1.78 4.35 2.16
CA ALA A 68 0.66 5.26 1.95
C ALA A 68 0.15 5.25 0.49
N GLN A 69 1.07 5.15 -0.47
CA GLN A 69 0.72 4.94 -1.87
C GLN A 69 -0.04 3.62 -1.99
N LEU A 70 0.50 2.48 -1.54
CA LEU A 70 -0.21 1.19 -1.66
C LEU A 70 -1.64 1.25 -1.09
N VAL A 71 -1.83 1.91 0.07
CA VAL A 71 -3.17 2.16 0.63
C VAL A 71 -4.05 2.99 -0.30
N ALA A 72 -3.55 4.10 -0.85
CA ALA A 72 -4.30 4.88 -1.82
C ALA A 72 -4.70 4.06 -3.07
N GLY A 73 -3.94 3.02 -3.40
CA GLY A 73 -4.25 2.11 -4.51
C GLY A 73 -5.32 1.11 -4.17
N LEU A 74 -5.29 0.57 -2.95
CA LEU A 74 -6.41 -0.21 -2.45
C LEU A 74 -7.69 0.63 -2.45
N LEU A 75 -7.63 1.87 -1.94
CA LEU A 75 -8.75 2.81 -1.91
C LEU A 75 -9.24 3.20 -3.31
N GLY A 76 -8.35 3.29 -4.29
CA GLY A 76 -8.69 3.62 -5.69
C GLY A 76 -9.43 2.50 -6.43
N ALA A 77 -9.56 1.30 -5.85
CA ALA A 77 -10.36 0.24 -6.43
C ALA A 77 -11.87 0.59 -6.33
N PRO A 78 -12.64 0.54 -7.44
CA PRO A 78 -14.05 0.93 -7.42
C PRO A 78 -14.92 0.17 -6.41
N ILE A 79 -14.55 -1.07 -6.09
CA ILE A 79 -15.24 -1.91 -5.11
C ILE A 79 -15.14 -1.38 -3.66
N VAL A 80 -14.13 -0.56 -3.36
CA VAL A 80 -13.96 0.04 -2.03
C VAL A 80 -14.88 1.25 -1.83
N GLY A 81 -15.25 1.94 -2.92
CA GLY A 81 -16.14 3.10 -2.84
C GLY A 81 -15.54 4.31 -2.09
N ALA A 82 -14.22 4.40 -1.99
CA ALA A 82 -13.55 5.53 -1.36
C ALA A 82 -13.42 6.73 -2.31
N GLY A 83 -13.38 7.94 -1.73
CA GLY A 83 -13.17 9.19 -2.46
C GLY A 83 -12.36 10.21 -1.67
N ASP A 84 -12.03 11.34 -2.30
CA ASP A 84 -11.26 12.45 -1.73
C ASP A 84 -10.01 11.95 -0.97
N ILE A 85 -9.22 11.13 -1.67
CA ILE A 85 -8.05 10.45 -1.13
C ILE A 85 -6.87 11.43 -1.14
N ARG A 86 -6.17 11.56 -0.01
CA ARG A 86 -5.04 12.48 0.15
C ARG A 86 -3.91 11.81 0.91
N ILE A 87 -2.67 12.05 0.47
CA ILE A 87 -1.47 11.60 1.17
C ILE A 87 -0.74 12.84 1.69
N LEU A 88 -0.56 12.93 3.01
CA LEU A 88 0.06 14.06 3.69
C LEU A 88 1.27 13.58 4.52
N ALA A 89 2.25 14.45 4.72
CA ALA A 89 3.36 14.16 5.63
C ALA A 89 2.84 14.00 7.07
N SER A 90 3.37 13.03 7.81
CA SER A 90 3.06 12.84 9.23
C SER A 90 4.33 12.64 10.03
N GLU A 91 4.45 13.42 11.12
CA GLU A 91 5.51 13.24 12.12
C GLU A 91 5.14 12.18 13.18
N ARG A 92 3.86 11.76 13.23
CA ARG A 92 3.37 10.78 14.22
C ARG A 92 3.58 9.34 13.74
N VAL A 93 4.00 8.49 14.67
CA VAL A 93 4.14 7.03 14.52
C VAL A 93 3.22 6.25 15.48
N GLU A 94 2.63 6.91 16.48
CA GLU A 94 1.68 6.25 17.39
C GLU A 94 0.34 6.00 16.71
N GLY A 95 -0.17 4.77 16.83
CA GLY A 95 -1.41 4.34 16.17
C GLY A 95 -1.28 4.13 14.66
N SER A 96 -0.05 4.05 14.13
CA SER A 96 0.17 3.72 12.72
C SER A 96 -0.03 2.24 12.43
N TYR A 97 -0.50 1.94 11.23
CA TYR A 97 -0.40 0.59 10.68
C TYR A 97 1.06 0.31 10.29
N ASN A 98 1.49 -0.95 10.35
CA ASN A 98 2.84 -1.35 9.95
C ASN A 98 2.95 -1.60 8.45
N SER A 99 1.83 -1.80 7.75
CA SER A 99 1.78 -2.01 6.30
C SER A 99 0.39 -1.73 5.71
N ALA A 100 0.32 -1.53 4.39
CA ALA A 100 -0.91 -1.40 3.64
C ALA A 100 -1.77 -2.68 3.68
N VAL A 101 -1.15 -3.86 3.81
CA VAL A 101 -1.87 -5.13 3.95
C VAL A 101 -2.56 -5.21 5.30
N GLU A 102 -1.86 -4.85 6.38
CA GLU A 102 -2.45 -4.76 7.71
C GLU A 102 -3.60 -3.75 7.73
N TRP A 103 -3.37 -2.56 7.18
CA TRP A 103 -4.41 -1.54 7.00
C TRP A 103 -5.62 -2.11 6.27
N GLY A 104 -5.42 -2.78 5.14
CA GLY A 104 -6.48 -3.36 4.33
C GLY A 104 -7.28 -4.44 5.08
N ARG A 105 -6.61 -5.28 5.87
CA ARG A 105 -7.28 -6.28 6.71
C ARG A 105 -8.17 -5.65 7.76
N VAL A 106 -7.69 -4.59 8.41
CA VAL A 106 -8.43 -3.91 9.49
C VAL A 106 -9.58 -3.06 8.94
N ARG A 107 -9.36 -2.33 7.84
CA ARG A 107 -10.35 -1.40 7.26
C ARG A 107 -11.37 -2.07 6.35
N LEU A 108 -10.93 -3.00 5.50
CA LEU A 108 -11.78 -3.63 4.48
C LEU A 108 -12.25 -5.02 4.91
N GLY A 109 -11.49 -5.68 5.78
CA GLY A 109 -11.68 -7.09 6.10
C GLY A 109 -11.05 -8.04 5.07
N GLU A 110 -10.80 -9.28 5.49
CA GLU A 110 -10.10 -10.31 4.70
C GLU A 110 -10.76 -10.65 3.35
N LYS A 111 -12.09 -10.54 3.26
CA LYS A 111 -12.81 -10.85 2.02
C LYS A 111 -12.63 -9.72 1.00
N ALA A 112 -12.99 -8.50 1.38
CA ALA A 112 -12.91 -7.34 0.47
C ALA A 112 -11.46 -7.05 0.07
N LEU A 113 -10.48 -7.22 0.98
CA LEU A 113 -9.07 -7.10 0.62
C LEU A 113 -8.66 -8.09 -0.48
N ARG A 114 -9.10 -9.35 -0.40
CA ARG A 114 -8.82 -10.34 -1.45
C ARG A 114 -9.48 -9.97 -2.78
N ASP A 115 -10.70 -9.47 -2.74
CA ASP A 115 -11.40 -9.03 -3.95
C ASP A 115 -10.69 -7.84 -4.61
N VAL A 116 -10.21 -6.88 -3.80
CA VAL A 116 -9.41 -5.73 -4.27
C VAL A 116 -8.08 -6.18 -4.86
N LEU A 117 -7.33 -7.04 -4.16
CA LEU A 117 -6.06 -7.57 -4.66
C LEU A 117 -6.27 -8.34 -5.97
N SER A 118 -7.33 -9.14 -6.06
CA SER A 118 -7.71 -9.86 -7.28
C SER A 118 -8.07 -8.91 -8.42
N TRP A 119 -8.75 -7.79 -8.15
CA TRP A 119 -9.02 -6.75 -9.15
C TRP A 119 -7.74 -6.11 -9.69
N TRP A 120 -6.76 -5.93 -8.80
CA TRP A 120 -5.40 -5.55 -9.13
C TRP A 120 -4.56 -6.72 -9.66
N GLY A 121 -5.09 -7.94 -9.83
CA GLY A 121 -4.31 -9.09 -10.31
C GLY A 121 -3.11 -9.46 -9.44
N LEU A 122 -3.24 -9.32 -8.12
CA LEU A 122 -2.23 -9.62 -7.09
C LEU A 122 -2.64 -10.78 -6.20
#